data_AF-A0A4Q3BHA9-F1
#
_entry.id   AF-A0A4Q3BHA9-F1
#
_cell.length_a   1.000
_cell.length_b   1.000
_cell.length_c   1.000
_cell.angle_alpha   90.00
_cell.angle_beta   90.00
_cell.angle_gamma   90.00
#
_symmetry.space_group_name_H-M   'P 1'
#
loop_
_entity.id
_entity.type
_entity.pdbx_description
1 polymer ?
#
loop_
_entity_poly.entity_id
_entity_poly.type
_entity_poly.pdbx_seq_one_letter_code
_entity_poly.pdbx_strand_id
1 'polypeptide(L)'
;MRDKILKVLAIICSVLLGLIFLFSAIAKLYPIEPFEYTFVGLGIGGWQSSLFIARLFIGLELACGVLLLLNLWLRKFTIPFVAFILIVFNIYLLLEIFMFGNKGNCGCFGEFLYLSPLEGILKNIVLLMVCLFIYAYHNGLYFRWIKIVSGVLILASLVTPFILNPIDFDTSSQHYSGKLNYKLDLDILYNDAVNKPPKVELRKGKWIVVFLSLTCPHCRIAAKKLHIMKNRNPNLPIHMVLNGKDKNLQPFFDDTRADNISYSKYAGAQNFSKLAGTQFPAIFWVNNSMVENKTDYTVLQQEEIEAWLKN
;
A
#
# COMPACT_ATOMS: atom_id res chain seq x y z
N MET A 1 -9.11 -29.05 37.05
CA MET A 1 -9.96 -28.85 35.85
C MET A 1 -9.67 -27.51 35.19
N ARG A 2 -9.68 -26.41 35.97
CA ARG A 2 -9.30 -25.04 35.53
C ARG A 2 -8.01 -24.98 34.68
N ASP A 3 -6.90 -25.55 35.14
CA ASP A 3 -5.62 -25.43 34.43
C ASP A 3 -5.61 -26.15 33.06
N LYS A 4 -6.36 -27.26 32.94
CA LYS A 4 -6.54 -27.95 31.66
C LYS A 4 -7.36 -27.10 30.68
N ILE A 5 -8.42 -26.45 31.18
CA ILE A 5 -9.27 -25.55 30.39
C ILE A 5 -8.44 -24.33 29.91
N LEU A 6 -7.69 -23.68 30.80
CA LEU A 6 -6.84 -22.54 30.46
C LEU A 6 -5.78 -22.89 29.41
N LYS A 7 -5.19 -24.08 29.50
CA LYS A 7 -4.24 -24.57 28.50
C LYS A 7 -4.89 -24.77 27.13
N VAL A 8 -6.10 -25.35 27.08
CA VAL A 8 -6.84 -25.53 25.82
C VAL A 8 -7.22 -24.17 25.23
N LEU A 9 -7.71 -23.23 26.05
CA LEU A 9 -8.00 -21.87 25.62
C LEU A 9 -6.77 -21.16 25.04
N ALA A 10 -5.61 -21.30 25.68
CA ALA A 10 -4.37 -20.70 25.19
C ALA A 10 -3.91 -21.29 23.84
N ILE A 11 -4.13 -22.59 23.60
CA ILE A 11 -3.88 -23.20 22.29
C ILE A 11 -4.81 -22.61 21.23
N ILE A 12 -6.12 -22.52 21.52
CA ILE A 12 -7.10 -21.91 20.61
C ILE A 12 -6.73 -20.46 20.31
N CYS A 13 -6.36 -19.68 21.33
CA CYS A 13 -5.88 -18.31 21.16
C CYS A 13 -4.62 -18.23 20.28
N SER A 14 -3.66 -19.16 20.44
CA SER A 14 -2.46 -19.22 19.59
C SER A 14 -2.81 -19.49 18.13
N VAL A 15 -3.72 -20.44 17.88
CA VAL A 15 -4.20 -20.78 16.53
C VAL A 15 -4.90 -19.58 15.89
N LEU A 16 -5.84 -18.94 16.61
CA LEU A 16 -6.55 -17.75 16.12
C LEU A 16 -5.60 -16.57 15.86
N LEU A 17 -4.65 -16.33 16.77
CA LEU A 17 -3.63 -15.30 16.58
C LEU A 17 -2.78 -15.60 15.35
N GLY A 18 -2.37 -16.85 15.16
CA GLY A 18 -1.65 -17.29 13.97
C GLY A 18 -2.43 -17.02 12.68
N LEU A 19 -3.72 -17.36 12.63
CA LEU A 19 -4.60 -17.08 11.50
C LEU A 19 -4.71 -15.57 11.19
N ILE A 20 -4.77 -14.72 12.21
CA ILE A 20 -4.79 -13.25 12.03
C ILE A 20 -3.50 -12.76 11.36
N PHE A 21 -2.33 -13.28 11.78
CA PHE A 21 -1.04 -12.94 11.17
C PHE A 21 -0.94 -13.43 9.73
N LEU A 22 -1.39 -14.66 9.44
CA LEU A 22 -1.43 -15.19 8.07
C LEU A 22 -2.34 -14.36 7.17
N PHE A 23 -3.54 -14.02 7.65
CA PHE A 23 -4.46 -13.14 6.92
C PHE A 23 -3.84 -11.76 6.68
N SER A 24 -3.15 -11.19 7.67
CA SER A 24 -2.43 -9.92 7.55
C SER A 24 -1.35 -9.96 6.48
N ALA A 25 -0.53 -11.00 6.45
CA ALA A 25 0.52 -11.18 5.44
C ALA A 25 -0.07 -11.30 4.03
N ILE A 26 -1.10 -12.13 3.84
CA ILE A 26 -1.75 -12.33 2.54
C ILE A 26 -2.42 -11.05 2.06
N ALA A 27 -3.12 -10.35 2.95
CA ALA A 27 -3.84 -9.13 2.61
C ALA A 27 -2.89 -7.98 2.22
N LYS A 28 -1.68 -7.94 2.77
CA LYS A 28 -0.63 -7.01 2.37
C LYS A 28 0.11 -7.42 1.10
N LEU A 29 0.09 -8.70 0.72
CA LEU A 29 0.79 -9.18 -0.46
C LEU A 29 0.06 -8.85 -1.77
N TYR A 30 -1.26 -8.65 -1.70
CA TYR A 30 -2.10 -8.43 -2.88
C TYR A 30 -3.11 -7.29 -2.67
N PRO A 31 -2.85 -6.06 -3.16
CA PRO A 31 -1.62 -5.57 -3.77
C PRO A 31 -0.54 -5.21 -2.73
N ILE A 32 0.73 -5.32 -3.11
CA ILE A 32 1.88 -5.05 -2.22
C ILE A 32 2.29 -3.58 -2.18
N GLU A 33 2.01 -2.86 -3.27
CA GLU A 33 2.47 -1.50 -3.51
C GLU A 33 2.05 -0.51 -2.41
N PRO A 34 0.82 -0.54 -1.84
CA PRO A 34 0.46 0.34 -0.73
C PRO A 34 1.41 0.21 0.46
N PHE A 35 1.85 -1.02 0.76
CA PHE A 35 2.74 -1.29 1.88
C PHE A 35 4.19 -0.87 1.57
N GLU A 36 4.63 -1.01 0.31
CA GLU A 36 5.92 -0.47 -0.13
C GLU A 36 5.98 1.06 0.01
N TYR A 37 4.90 1.74 -0.42
CA TYR A 37 4.80 3.19 -0.38
C TYR A 37 4.84 3.77 1.03
N THR A 38 4.36 3.02 2.02
CA THR A 38 4.51 3.39 3.42
C THR A 38 5.96 3.66 3.79
N PHE A 39 6.90 2.77 3.43
CA PHE A 39 8.32 2.95 3.76
C PHE A 39 8.92 4.17 3.06
N VAL A 40 8.59 4.36 1.77
CA VAL A 40 9.03 5.51 0.97
C VAL A 40 8.49 6.83 1.54
N GLY A 41 7.22 6.85 1.94
CA GLY A 41 6.54 8.01 2.53
C GLY A 41 7.08 8.38 3.90
N LEU A 42 7.50 7.41 4.71
CA LEU A 42 8.18 7.64 5.99
C LEU A 42 9.65 8.06 5.84
N GLY A 43 10.22 8.02 4.63
CA GLY A 43 11.65 8.24 4.40
C GLY A 43 12.54 7.07 4.85
N ILE A 44 11.96 5.89 5.11
CA ILE A 44 12.69 4.67 5.44
C ILE A 44 13.11 4.00 4.12
N GLY A 45 14.18 4.52 3.53
CA GLY A 45 14.74 4.04 2.26
C GLY A 45 14.15 4.71 1.01
N GLY A 46 14.67 4.30 -0.14
CA GLY A 46 14.22 4.72 -1.48
C GLY A 46 13.17 3.77 -2.09
N TRP A 47 12.73 4.09 -3.31
CA TRP A 47 11.75 3.29 -4.05
C TRP A 47 12.19 1.83 -4.20
N GLN A 48 13.45 1.59 -4.59
CA GLN A 48 13.98 0.24 -4.78
C GLN A 48 14.12 -0.54 -3.47
N SER A 49 14.64 0.07 -2.41
CA SER A 49 14.81 -0.62 -1.12
C SER A 49 13.47 -0.98 -0.47
N SER A 50 12.43 -0.17 -0.71
CA SER A 50 11.08 -0.43 -0.16
C SER A 50 10.50 -1.76 -0.65
N LEU A 51 10.83 -2.17 -1.88
CA LEU A 51 10.41 -3.45 -2.48
C LEU A 51 10.91 -4.63 -1.63
N PHE A 52 12.17 -4.59 -1.21
CA PHE A 52 12.75 -5.64 -0.38
C PHE A 52 12.23 -5.61 1.05
N ILE A 53 12.16 -4.41 1.65
CA ILE A 53 11.72 -4.24 3.05
C ILE A 53 10.28 -4.73 3.21
N ALA A 54 9.37 -4.36 2.30
CA ALA A 54 7.97 -4.77 2.35
C ALA A 54 7.82 -6.31 2.36
N ARG A 55 8.51 -6.99 1.43
CA ARG A 55 8.49 -8.46 1.32
C ARG A 55 9.09 -9.15 2.54
N LEU A 56 10.17 -8.61 3.11
CA LEU A 56 10.75 -9.13 4.35
C LEU A 56 9.77 -9.00 5.53
N PHE A 57 9.11 -7.86 5.69
CA PHE A 57 8.11 -7.67 6.76
C PHE A 57 6.90 -8.60 6.59
N ILE A 58 6.38 -8.76 5.37
CA ILE A 58 5.30 -9.71 5.08
C ILE A 58 5.76 -11.15 5.39
N GLY A 59 7.00 -11.50 5.03
CA GLY A 59 7.59 -12.80 5.34
C GLY A 59 7.73 -13.07 6.84
N LEU A 60 8.07 -12.04 7.63
CA LEU A 60 8.10 -12.12 9.09
C LEU A 60 6.71 -12.33 9.68
N GLU A 61 5.68 -11.64 9.18
CA GLU A 61 4.29 -11.86 9.59
C GLU A 61 3.82 -13.28 9.27
N LEU A 62 4.15 -13.77 8.07
CA LEU A 62 3.85 -15.13 7.65
C LEU A 62 4.55 -16.16 8.56
N ALA A 63 5.84 -15.95 8.86
CA ALA A 63 6.60 -16.82 9.76
C ALA A 63 5.98 -16.87 11.16
N CYS A 64 5.64 -15.71 11.73
CA CYS A 64 4.93 -15.60 12.99
C CYS A 64 3.60 -16.37 12.96
N GLY A 65 2.82 -16.18 11.90
CA GLY A 65 1.53 -16.86 11.69
C GLY A 65 1.66 -18.38 11.68
N VAL A 66 2.61 -18.92 10.90
CA VAL A 66 2.86 -20.37 10.80
C VAL A 66 3.32 -20.95 12.13
N LEU A 67 4.27 -20.31 12.82
CA LEU A 67 4.79 -20.80 14.10
C LEU A 67 3.71 -20.81 15.20
N LEU A 68 2.85 -19.78 15.24
CA LEU A 68 1.71 -19.69 16.16
C LEU A 68 0.65 -20.75 15.86
N LEU A 69 0.31 -20.93 14.58
CA LEU A 69 -0.68 -21.91 14.12
C LEU A 69 -0.26 -23.33 14.50
N LEU A 70 1.02 -23.66 14.31
CA LEU A 70 1.60 -24.96 14.63
C LEU A 70 2.04 -25.08 16.10
N ASN A 71 1.87 -24.04 16.91
CA ASN A 71 2.26 -23.98 18.32
C ASN A 71 3.74 -24.35 18.58
N LEU A 72 4.64 -23.95 17.66
CA LEU A 72 6.05 -24.30 17.70
C LEU A 72 6.87 -23.27 18.50
N TRP A 73 7.71 -23.75 19.41
CA TRP A 73 8.70 -22.94 20.15
C TRP A 73 8.14 -21.67 20.82
N LEU A 74 6.88 -21.73 21.28
CA LEU A 74 6.09 -20.54 21.64
C LEU A 74 6.71 -19.68 22.74
N ARG A 75 6.87 -20.23 23.94
CA ARG A 75 7.24 -19.43 25.12
C ARG A 75 8.63 -18.81 25.04
N LYS A 76 9.60 -19.51 24.46
CA LYS A 76 10.99 -19.05 24.42
C LYS A 76 11.32 -18.17 23.23
N PHE A 77 10.56 -18.27 22.13
CA PHE A 77 10.90 -17.56 20.89
C PHE A 77 9.66 -16.91 20.26
N THR A 78 8.69 -17.70 19.80
CA THR A 78 7.61 -17.19 18.93
C THR A 78 6.78 -16.10 19.59
N ILE A 79 6.33 -16.28 20.84
CA ILE A 79 5.48 -15.30 21.52
C ILE A 79 6.25 -14.00 21.85
N PRO A 80 7.47 -14.03 22.43
CA PRO A 80 8.29 -12.84 22.58
C PRO A 80 8.55 -12.11 21.25
N PHE A 81 8.80 -12.87 20.16
CA PHE A 81 9.06 -12.29 18.84
C PHE A 81 7.80 -11.64 18.23
N VAL A 82 6.65 -12.31 18.33
CA VAL A 82 5.35 -11.74 17.90
C VAL A 82 5.05 -10.46 18.67
N ALA A 83 5.24 -10.46 19.99
CA ALA A 83 5.06 -9.27 20.82
C ALA A 83 6.01 -8.13 20.39
N PHE A 84 7.26 -8.43 20.09
CA PHE A 84 8.22 -7.46 19.56
C PHE A 84 7.74 -6.85 18.23
N ILE A 85 7.29 -7.67 17.28
CA ILE A 85 6.76 -7.18 15.99
C ILE A 85 5.53 -6.28 16.19
N LEU A 86 4.60 -6.65 17.08
CA LEU A 86 3.43 -5.83 17.41
C LEU A 86 3.82 -4.48 18.03
N ILE A 87 4.85 -4.44 18.87
CA ILE A 87 5.38 -3.20 19.45
C ILE A 87 5.98 -2.33 18.35
N VAL A 88 6.79 -2.89 17.45
CA VAL A 88 7.35 -2.16 16.30
C VAL A 88 6.24 -1.58 15.42
N PHE A 89 5.19 -2.36 15.13
CA PHE A 89 4.04 -1.85 14.38
C PHE A 89 3.27 -0.75 15.11
N ASN A 90 3.14 -0.82 16.43
CA ASN A 90 2.53 0.28 17.20
C ASN A 90 3.37 1.56 17.14
N ILE A 91 4.70 1.47 17.21
CA ILE A 91 5.59 2.63 17.04
C ILE A 91 5.39 3.23 15.64
N TYR A 92 5.34 2.39 14.60
CA TYR A 92 5.02 2.81 13.24
C TYR A 92 3.69 3.57 13.16
N LEU A 93 2.60 3.01 13.72
CA LEU A 93 1.27 3.65 13.67
C LEU A 93 1.24 4.97 14.46
N LEU A 94 1.99 5.08 15.55
CA LEU A 94 2.15 6.34 16.29
C LEU A 94 2.86 7.41 15.46
N LEU A 95 3.93 7.03 14.74
CA LEU A 95 4.60 7.95 13.81
C LEU A 95 3.68 8.36 12.66
N GLU A 96 2.86 7.45 12.16
CA GLU A 96 1.87 7.74 11.13
C GLU A 96 0.83 8.77 11.64
N ILE A 97 0.30 8.58 12.85
CA ILE A 97 -0.61 9.55 13.47
C ILE A 97 0.07 10.90 13.69
N PHE A 98 1.33 10.91 14.11
CA PHE A 98 2.05 12.16 14.35
C PHE A 98 2.26 12.96 13.07
N MET A 99 2.60 12.30 11.96
CA MET A 99 2.90 12.98 10.69
C MET A 99 1.65 13.28 9.87
N PHE A 100 0.64 12.43 9.92
CA PHE A 100 -0.49 12.47 8.98
C PHE A 100 -1.86 12.49 9.66
N GLY A 101 -1.92 12.41 10.98
CA GLY A 101 -3.15 12.34 11.76
C GLY A 101 -3.82 10.96 11.69
N ASN A 102 -4.96 10.83 12.38
CA ASN A 102 -5.74 9.59 12.40
C ASN A 102 -6.73 9.53 11.22
N LYS A 103 -6.21 9.55 9.99
CA LYS A 103 -7.01 9.48 8.76
C LYS A 103 -6.43 8.48 7.78
N GLY A 104 -7.31 7.90 6.98
CA GLY A 104 -6.94 6.94 5.94
C GLY A 104 -6.80 5.51 6.44
N ASN A 105 -6.46 4.62 5.51
CA ASN A 105 -6.13 3.23 5.80
C ASN A 105 -4.67 3.12 6.25
N CYS A 106 -4.42 2.59 7.45
CA CYS A 106 -3.06 2.36 7.98
C CYS A 106 -2.35 1.15 7.34
N GLY A 107 -3.06 0.36 6.51
CA GLY A 107 -2.48 -0.74 5.73
C GLY A 107 -2.14 -2.00 6.52
N CYS A 108 -2.50 -2.08 7.82
CA CYS A 108 -2.22 -3.26 8.65
C CYS A 108 -2.83 -4.57 8.10
N PHE A 109 -3.96 -4.51 7.38
CA PHE A 109 -4.56 -5.63 6.65
C PHE A 109 -4.65 -5.33 5.15
N GLY A 110 -3.65 -4.62 4.62
CA GLY A 110 -3.64 -4.16 3.23
C GLY A 110 -4.87 -3.33 2.87
N GLU A 111 -5.32 -3.44 1.63
CA GLU A 111 -6.52 -2.76 1.13
C GLU A 111 -7.81 -3.59 1.34
N PHE A 112 -7.70 -4.82 1.87
CA PHE A 112 -8.86 -5.68 2.12
C PHE A 112 -9.72 -5.21 3.29
N LEU A 113 -9.10 -4.68 4.35
CA LEU A 113 -9.81 -4.19 5.53
C LEU A 113 -9.27 -2.82 5.90
N TYR A 114 -10.12 -1.81 5.68
CA TYR A 114 -9.83 -0.42 6.01
C TYR A 114 -9.79 -0.23 7.52
N LEU A 115 -8.62 0.15 8.04
CA LEU A 115 -8.43 0.50 9.46
C LEU A 115 -7.80 1.88 9.56
N SER A 116 -8.36 2.71 10.43
CA SER A 116 -7.64 3.91 10.87
C SER A 116 -6.39 3.53 11.69
N PRO A 117 -5.38 4.41 11.75
CA PRO A 117 -4.21 4.19 12.58
C PRO A 117 -4.52 3.87 14.06
N LEU A 118 -5.49 4.57 14.67
CA LEU A 118 -5.91 4.29 16.05
C LEU A 118 -6.56 2.92 16.23
N GLU A 119 -7.41 2.48 15.29
CA GLU A 119 -7.99 1.15 15.32
C GLU A 119 -6.91 0.07 15.17
N GLY A 120 -5.88 0.33 14.35
CA GLY A 120 -4.70 -0.53 14.24
C GLY A 120 -3.95 -0.67 15.56
N ILE A 121 -3.73 0.43 16.28
CA ILE A 121 -3.08 0.42 17.61
C ILE A 121 -3.93 -0.36 18.62
N LEU A 122 -5.23 -0.10 18.67
CA LEU A 122 -6.14 -0.78 19.59
C LEU A 122 -6.14 -2.29 19.34
N LYS A 123 -6.23 -2.71 18.08
CA LYS A 123 -6.10 -4.11 17.67
C LYS A 123 -4.78 -4.70 18.18
N ASN A 124 -3.64 -4.04 17.93
CA ASN A 124 -2.34 -4.55 18.34
C ASN A 124 -2.19 -4.67 19.87
N ILE A 125 -2.78 -3.74 20.64
CA ILE A 125 -2.84 -3.84 22.11
C ILE A 125 -3.64 -5.08 22.54
N VAL A 126 -4.79 -5.35 21.90
CA VAL A 126 -5.57 -6.57 22.15
C VAL A 126 -4.74 -7.81 21.83
N LEU A 127 -4.04 -7.83 20.70
CA LEU A 127 -3.17 -8.95 20.32
C LEU A 127 -2.00 -9.15 21.29
N LEU A 128 -1.44 -8.07 21.87
CA LEU A 128 -0.42 -8.15 22.91
C LEU A 128 -0.97 -8.77 24.20
N MET A 129 -2.19 -8.43 24.61
CA MET A 129 -2.83 -9.08 25.76
C MET A 129 -3.04 -10.58 25.52
N VAL A 130 -3.44 -10.97 24.30
CA VAL A 130 -3.54 -12.37 23.89
C VAL A 130 -2.16 -13.06 23.94
N CYS A 131 -1.09 -12.40 23.51
CA CYS A 131 0.28 -12.92 23.62
C CYS A 131 0.66 -13.19 25.08
N LEU A 132 0.37 -12.25 25.99
CA LEU A 132 0.64 -12.42 27.43
C LEU A 132 -0.14 -13.61 28.01
N PHE A 133 -1.40 -13.76 27.63
CA PHE A 133 -2.23 -14.91 28.03
C PHE A 133 -1.63 -16.24 27.55
N ILE A 134 -1.25 -16.34 26.26
CA ILE A 134 -0.62 -17.54 25.71
C ILE A 134 0.69 -17.84 26.44
N TYR A 135 1.53 -16.83 26.67
CA TYR A 135 2.81 -16.97 27.37
C TYR A 135 2.66 -17.56 28.79
N ALA A 136 1.61 -17.18 29.50
CA ALA A 136 1.34 -17.64 30.86
C ALA A 136 0.86 -19.10 30.93
N TYR A 137 0.04 -19.53 29.97
CA TYR A 137 -0.70 -20.81 30.08
C TYR A 137 -0.30 -21.87 29.05
N HIS A 138 0.53 -21.55 28.06
CA HIS A 138 0.93 -22.49 27.02
C HIS A 138 2.42 -22.38 26.64
N ASN A 139 3.16 -23.46 26.92
CA ASN A 139 4.60 -23.50 26.62
C ASN A 139 4.90 -23.72 25.12
N GLY A 140 3.96 -24.29 24.35
CA GLY A 140 4.19 -24.77 22.98
C GLY A 140 4.77 -26.19 22.92
N LEU A 141 5.00 -26.65 21.69
CA LEU A 141 5.63 -27.94 21.40
C LEU A 141 7.16 -27.84 21.51
N TYR A 142 7.77 -28.85 22.14
CA TYR A 142 9.23 -29.00 22.24
C TYR A 142 9.64 -30.43 21.91
N PHE A 143 10.56 -30.58 20.95
CA PHE A 143 11.20 -31.85 20.58
C PHE A 143 12.61 -31.58 20.03
N ARG A 144 13.45 -32.62 19.88
CA ARG A 144 14.89 -32.48 19.57
C ARG A 144 15.19 -31.60 18.34
N TRP A 145 14.35 -31.70 17.31
CA TRP A 145 14.51 -31.00 16.03
C TRP A 145 13.70 -29.72 15.92
N ILE A 146 13.04 -29.26 16.99
CA ILE A 146 12.12 -28.10 16.94
C ILE A 146 12.79 -26.86 16.37
N LYS A 147 14.04 -26.57 16.75
CA LYS A 147 14.77 -25.40 16.28
C LYS A 147 15.03 -25.45 14.78
N ILE A 148 15.35 -26.64 14.26
CA ILE A 148 15.61 -26.84 12.83
C ILE A 148 14.31 -26.74 12.05
N VAL A 149 13.23 -27.39 12.50
CA VAL A 149 11.91 -27.29 11.88
C VAL A 149 11.41 -25.84 11.87
N SER A 150 11.49 -25.13 13.00
CA SER A 150 11.12 -23.72 13.08
C SER A 150 11.99 -22.86 12.17
N GLY A 151 13.31 -23.09 12.11
CA GLY A 151 14.22 -22.36 11.24
C GLY A 151 13.90 -22.55 9.75
N VAL A 152 13.61 -23.78 9.32
CA VAL A 152 13.19 -24.09 7.95
C VAL A 152 11.86 -23.40 7.62
N LEU A 153 10.88 -23.44 8.53
CA LEU A 153 9.58 -22.77 8.32
C LEU A 153 9.70 -21.24 8.27
N ILE A 154 10.56 -20.65 9.11
CA ILE A 154 10.85 -19.21 9.06
C ILE A 154 11.48 -18.87 7.70
N LEU A 155 12.50 -19.61 7.28
CA LEU A 155 13.18 -19.36 6.01
C LEU A 155 12.20 -19.50 4.82
N ALA A 156 11.40 -20.57 4.81
CA ALA A 156 10.37 -20.76 3.78
C ALA A 156 9.37 -19.58 3.78
N SER A 157 8.93 -19.14 4.95
CA SER A 157 7.99 -18.02 5.07
C SER A 157 8.61 -16.68 4.62
N LEU A 158 9.90 -16.46 4.89
CA LEU A 158 10.63 -15.27 4.44
C LEU A 158 10.83 -15.23 2.92
N VAL A 159 11.06 -16.39 2.30
CA VAL A 159 11.26 -16.50 0.85
C VAL A 159 9.94 -16.44 0.09
N THR A 160 8.84 -16.90 0.70
CA THR A 160 7.52 -17.02 0.02
C THR A 160 7.04 -15.73 -0.65
N PRO A 161 7.07 -14.54 -0.03
CA PRO A 161 6.66 -13.30 -0.69
C PRO A 161 7.47 -12.96 -1.95
N PHE A 162 8.76 -13.30 -1.97
CA PHE A 162 9.64 -13.07 -3.13
C PHE A 162 9.35 -14.03 -4.28
N ILE A 163 8.83 -15.23 -3.99
CA ILE A 163 8.40 -16.19 -5.02
C ILE A 163 7.03 -15.80 -5.57
N LEU A 164 6.09 -15.47 -4.68
CA LEU A 164 4.71 -15.18 -5.04
C LEU A 164 4.53 -13.80 -5.70
N ASN A 165 5.36 -12.83 -5.31
CA ASN A 165 5.37 -11.50 -5.87
C ASN A 165 6.84 -11.11 -6.15
N PRO A 166 7.42 -11.58 -7.27
CA PRO A 166 8.81 -11.30 -7.60
C PRO A 166 9.05 -9.81 -7.75
N ILE A 167 10.30 -9.41 -7.51
CA ILE A 167 10.72 -8.03 -7.74
C ILE A 167 11.09 -7.90 -9.21
N ASP A 168 10.25 -7.17 -9.94
CA ASP A 168 10.46 -6.87 -11.34
C ASP A 168 11.23 -5.55 -11.48
N PHE A 169 12.53 -5.64 -11.77
CA PHE A 169 13.35 -4.45 -12.08
C PHE A 169 13.18 -3.96 -13.53
N ASP A 170 12.80 -4.86 -14.44
CA ASP A 170 12.84 -4.63 -15.89
C ASP A 170 11.46 -4.36 -16.53
N THR A 171 10.37 -4.60 -15.78
CA THR A 171 8.98 -4.46 -16.28
C THR A 171 8.53 -3.00 -16.38
N SER A 172 9.41 -2.01 -16.19
CA SER A 172 9.19 -0.64 -16.64
C SER A 172 9.20 -0.49 -18.17
N SER A 173 9.72 -1.48 -18.90
CA SER A 173 9.89 -1.42 -20.37
C SER A 173 8.73 -1.97 -21.20
N GLN A 174 7.76 -2.67 -20.61
CA GLN A 174 6.73 -3.41 -21.38
C GLN A 174 5.27 -2.92 -21.23
N HIS A 175 5.01 -1.86 -20.46
CA HIS A 175 3.69 -1.22 -20.43
C HIS A 175 3.68 0.06 -21.28
N TYR A 176 3.30 -0.10 -22.56
CA TYR A 176 2.99 0.97 -23.53
C TYR A 176 4.01 2.12 -23.66
N SER A 177 5.31 1.80 -23.65
CA SER A 177 6.38 2.75 -23.99
C SER A 177 6.69 2.74 -25.50
N GLY A 178 5.68 3.00 -26.33
CA GLY A 178 5.96 3.61 -27.64
C GLY A 178 6.07 5.11 -27.42
N LYS A 179 6.97 5.82 -28.12
CA LYS A 179 6.84 7.28 -28.25
C LYS A 179 5.48 7.54 -28.89
N LEU A 180 4.47 7.76 -28.06
CA LEU A 180 3.16 8.15 -28.50
C LEU A 180 3.31 9.59 -28.98
N ASN A 181 2.57 9.94 -30.03
CA ASN A 181 2.53 11.30 -30.56
C ASN A 181 1.13 11.52 -31.10
N TYR A 182 0.15 11.46 -30.20
CA TYR A 182 -1.23 11.80 -30.52
C TYR A 182 -1.68 12.96 -29.63
N LYS A 183 -2.58 13.78 -30.18
CA LYS A 183 -3.16 14.90 -29.44
C LYS A 183 -4.20 14.38 -28.45
N LEU A 184 -4.00 14.66 -27.16
CA LEU A 184 -5.04 14.48 -26.15
C LEU A 184 -6.00 15.66 -26.24
N ASP A 185 -7.28 15.39 -26.42
CA ASP A 185 -8.32 16.42 -26.58
C ASP A 185 -8.68 17.08 -25.22
N LEU A 186 -7.70 17.75 -24.62
CA LEU A 186 -7.85 18.42 -23.32
C LEU A 186 -8.85 19.57 -23.37
N ASP A 187 -9.25 20.06 -24.55
CA ASP A 187 -10.27 21.10 -24.71
C ASP A 187 -11.61 20.67 -24.09
N ILE A 188 -11.89 19.36 -24.07
CA ILE A 188 -13.07 18.76 -23.39
C ILE A 188 -13.11 19.12 -21.90
N LEU A 189 -11.96 19.31 -21.24
CA LEU A 189 -11.91 19.69 -19.82
C LEU A 189 -12.24 21.18 -19.59
N TYR A 190 -12.11 22.03 -20.61
CA TYR A 190 -12.31 23.48 -20.50
C TYR A 190 -13.65 23.95 -21.07
N ASN A 191 -14.19 23.24 -22.05
CA ASN A 191 -15.37 23.64 -22.82
C ASN A 191 -16.64 22.88 -22.41
N ASP A 192 -16.73 22.45 -21.16
CA ASP A 192 -17.85 21.69 -20.62
C ASP A 192 -18.76 22.59 -19.76
N ALA A 193 -20.07 22.58 -20.03
CA ALA A 193 -21.03 23.43 -19.32
C ALA A 193 -21.37 22.93 -17.90
N VAL A 194 -21.08 21.66 -17.60
CA VAL A 194 -21.42 21.00 -16.33
C VAL A 194 -20.22 20.99 -15.39
N ASN A 195 -19.03 20.81 -15.94
CA ASN A 195 -17.79 20.63 -15.20
C ASN A 195 -17.02 21.94 -15.06
N LYS A 196 -16.48 22.18 -13.86
CA LYS A 196 -15.60 23.33 -13.65
C LYS A 196 -14.26 23.08 -14.34
N PRO A 197 -13.76 24.01 -15.16
CA PRO A 197 -12.49 23.82 -15.84
C PRO A 197 -11.33 23.74 -14.83
N PRO A 198 -10.23 23.03 -15.17
CA PRO A 198 -9.01 23.09 -14.40
C PRO A 198 -8.53 24.53 -14.22
N LYS A 199 -8.04 24.87 -13.03
CA LYS A 199 -7.47 26.21 -12.74
C LYS A 199 -6.12 26.46 -13.43
N VAL A 200 -5.48 25.40 -13.90
CA VAL A 200 -4.19 25.41 -14.60
C VAL A 200 -4.41 25.17 -16.09
N GLU A 201 -3.51 25.66 -16.95
CA GLU A 201 -3.57 25.44 -18.39
C GLU A 201 -2.78 24.18 -18.77
N LEU A 202 -3.48 23.05 -18.86
CA LEU A 202 -2.91 21.74 -19.19
C LEU A 202 -2.54 21.61 -20.68
N ARG A 203 -3.09 22.47 -21.53
CA ARG A 203 -2.83 22.44 -22.98
C ARG A 203 -1.47 23.01 -23.35
N LYS A 204 -0.79 23.68 -22.41
CA LYS A 204 0.50 24.34 -22.60
C LYS A 204 1.54 23.80 -21.61
N GLY A 205 2.76 23.58 -22.09
CA GLY A 205 3.87 23.06 -21.30
C GLY A 205 3.76 21.57 -21.02
N LYS A 206 4.62 21.10 -20.11
CA LYS A 206 4.73 19.70 -19.70
C LYS A 206 3.90 19.42 -18.46
N TRP A 207 3.02 18.42 -18.55
CA TRP A 207 2.14 17.99 -17.46
C TRP A 207 2.08 16.46 -17.38
N ILE A 208 2.06 15.95 -16.16
CA ILE A 208 1.61 14.60 -15.87
C ILE A 208 0.11 14.67 -15.56
N VAL A 209 -0.71 14.32 -16.55
CA VAL A 209 -2.18 14.36 -16.43
C VAL A 209 -2.67 12.97 -16.05
N VAL A 210 -3.35 12.88 -14.91
CA VAL A 210 -3.71 11.60 -14.29
C VAL A 210 -5.23 11.49 -14.17
N PHE A 211 -5.82 10.49 -14.82
CA PHE A 211 -7.25 10.23 -14.76
C PHE A 211 -7.54 9.14 -13.74
N LEU A 212 -8.31 9.50 -12.71
CA LEU A 212 -8.59 8.64 -11.55
C LEU A 212 -10.09 8.57 -11.27
N SER A 213 -10.54 7.40 -10.84
CA SER A 213 -11.87 7.21 -10.25
C SER A 213 -11.78 7.24 -8.73
N LEU A 214 -12.70 7.95 -8.07
CA LEU A 214 -12.75 8.09 -6.61
C LEU A 214 -13.04 6.76 -5.87
N THR A 215 -13.54 5.75 -6.58
CA THR A 215 -13.91 4.45 -6.02
C THR A 215 -13.02 3.30 -6.48
N CYS A 216 -12.06 3.55 -7.39
CA CYS A 216 -11.19 2.50 -7.90
C CYS A 216 -9.99 2.27 -6.95
N PRO A 217 -9.74 1.02 -6.51
CA PRO A 217 -8.58 0.70 -5.67
C PRO A 217 -7.25 1.09 -6.32
N HIS A 218 -6.99 0.70 -7.57
CA HIS A 218 -5.73 1.05 -8.27
C HIS A 218 -5.55 2.57 -8.43
N CYS A 219 -6.64 3.34 -8.55
CA CYS A 219 -6.56 4.81 -8.57
C CYS A 219 -6.11 5.40 -7.23
N ARG A 220 -6.50 4.79 -6.11
CA ARG A 220 -6.04 5.20 -4.77
C ARG A 220 -4.56 4.91 -4.61
N ILE A 221 -4.12 3.75 -5.05
CA ILE A 221 -2.70 3.35 -5.02
C ILE A 221 -1.85 4.31 -5.85
N ALA A 222 -2.29 4.64 -7.06
CA ALA A 222 -1.62 5.63 -7.91
C ALA A 222 -1.57 7.02 -7.27
N ALA A 223 -2.68 7.48 -6.68
CA ALA A 223 -2.72 8.76 -5.98
C ALA A 223 -1.77 8.81 -4.77
N LYS A 224 -1.69 7.73 -3.98
CA LYS A 224 -0.71 7.59 -2.88
C LYS A 224 0.73 7.73 -3.41
N LYS A 225 1.06 7.06 -4.52
CA LYS A 225 2.39 7.16 -5.16
C LYS A 225 2.70 8.60 -5.59
N LEU A 226 1.78 9.23 -6.31
CA LEU A 226 1.93 10.59 -6.82
C LEU A 226 2.03 11.61 -5.69
N HIS A 227 1.27 11.43 -4.61
CA HIS A 227 1.33 12.26 -3.40
C HIS A 227 2.75 12.27 -2.82
N ILE A 228 3.34 11.08 -2.67
CA ILE A 228 4.71 10.92 -2.16
C ILE A 228 5.72 11.62 -3.09
N MET A 229 5.59 11.44 -4.41
CA MET A 229 6.44 12.13 -5.39
C MET A 229 6.32 13.66 -5.28
N LYS A 230 5.09 14.18 -5.18
CA LYS A 230 4.81 15.61 -5.04
C LYS A 230 5.34 16.19 -3.74
N ASN A 231 5.32 15.42 -2.64
CA ASN A 231 5.93 15.84 -1.38
C ASN A 231 7.45 15.91 -1.47
N ARG A 232 8.08 14.94 -2.14
CA ARG A 232 9.54 14.93 -2.35
C ARG A 232 9.99 16.04 -3.29
N ASN A 233 9.20 16.34 -4.31
CA ASN A 233 9.46 17.42 -5.26
C ASN A 233 8.16 18.22 -5.56
N PRO A 234 7.92 19.33 -4.84
CA PRO A 234 6.72 20.16 -5.02
C PRO A 234 6.57 20.77 -6.41
N ASN A 235 7.63 20.82 -7.21
CA ASN A 235 7.62 21.43 -8.55
C ASN A 235 7.13 20.47 -9.65
N LEU A 236 6.89 19.20 -9.35
CA LEU A 236 6.39 18.25 -10.36
C LEU A 236 5.01 18.70 -10.90
N PRO A 237 4.84 18.86 -12.24
CA PRO A 237 3.61 19.37 -12.84
C PRO A 237 2.56 18.26 -12.98
N ILE A 238 2.06 17.78 -11.83
CA ILE A 238 1.06 16.72 -11.76
C ILE A 238 -0.32 17.35 -11.62
N HIS A 239 -1.29 16.90 -12.43
CA HIS A 239 -2.69 17.26 -12.30
C HIS A 239 -3.61 16.04 -12.36
N MET A 240 -4.52 15.91 -11.39
CA MET A 240 -5.48 14.81 -11.33
C MET A 240 -6.85 15.23 -11.87
N VAL A 241 -7.38 14.46 -12.82
CA VAL A 241 -8.77 14.55 -13.28
C VAL A 241 -9.57 13.45 -12.59
N LEU A 242 -10.42 13.85 -11.63
CA LEU A 242 -11.13 12.94 -10.74
C LEU A 242 -12.58 12.73 -11.19
N ASN A 243 -12.96 11.46 -11.40
CA ASN A 243 -14.32 11.07 -11.71
C ASN A 243 -14.99 10.34 -10.52
N GLY A 244 -16.24 10.70 -10.25
CA GLY A 244 -17.07 10.05 -9.23
C GLY A 244 -17.98 11.02 -8.47
N LYS A 245 -18.80 10.46 -7.57
CA LYS A 245 -19.74 11.22 -6.73
C LYS A 245 -18.99 12.10 -5.71
N ASP A 246 -19.49 13.30 -5.43
CA ASP A 246 -18.86 14.23 -4.47
C ASP A 246 -18.66 13.63 -3.07
N LYS A 247 -19.60 12.80 -2.61
CA LYS A 247 -19.48 12.09 -1.33
C LYS A 247 -18.23 11.20 -1.21
N ASN A 248 -17.62 10.81 -2.33
CA ASN A 248 -16.43 9.96 -2.35
C ASN A 248 -15.12 10.77 -2.42
N LEU A 249 -15.20 12.10 -2.58
CA LEU A 249 -14.01 12.95 -2.72
C LEU A 249 -13.22 13.03 -1.42
N GLN A 250 -13.89 13.35 -0.30
CA GLN A 250 -13.22 13.43 0.99
C GLN A 250 -12.64 12.07 1.43
N PRO A 251 -13.38 10.93 1.35
CA PRO A 251 -12.80 9.61 1.61
C PRO A 251 -11.65 9.21 0.67
N PHE A 252 -11.59 9.78 -0.53
CA PHE A 252 -10.45 9.57 -1.42
C PHE A 252 -9.21 10.31 -0.91
N PHE A 253 -9.34 11.57 -0.52
CA PHE A 253 -8.21 12.34 0.01
C PHE A 253 -7.79 11.92 1.42
N ASP A 254 -8.72 11.54 2.30
CA ASP A 254 -8.36 11.05 3.63
C ASP A 254 -7.50 9.78 3.55
N ASP A 255 -7.73 8.92 2.55
CA ASP A 255 -6.97 7.69 2.31
C ASP A 255 -5.68 7.92 1.51
N THR A 256 -5.75 8.72 0.43
CA THR A 256 -4.61 8.89 -0.50
C THR A 256 -3.67 10.02 -0.13
N ARG A 257 -4.15 10.98 0.68
CA ARG A 257 -3.49 12.24 1.04
C ARG A 257 -3.10 13.10 -0.16
N ALA A 258 -3.67 12.82 -1.34
CA ALA A 258 -3.30 13.46 -2.60
C ALA A 258 -3.94 14.85 -2.80
N ASP A 259 -4.45 15.48 -1.74
CA ASP A 259 -5.01 16.84 -1.78
C ASP A 259 -3.93 17.93 -1.95
N ASN A 260 -2.64 17.57 -1.79
CA ASN A 260 -1.50 18.40 -2.16
C ASN A 260 -1.25 18.50 -3.68
N ILE A 261 -1.95 17.71 -4.50
CA ILE A 261 -1.83 17.72 -5.96
C ILE A 261 -2.99 18.53 -6.56
N SER A 262 -2.69 19.32 -7.59
CA SER A 262 -3.72 20.04 -8.35
C SER A 262 -4.74 19.06 -8.93
N TYR A 263 -6.03 19.32 -8.77
CA TYR A 263 -7.07 18.45 -9.30
C TYR A 263 -8.25 19.21 -9.89
N SER A 264 -8.98 18.53 -10.76
CA SER A 264 -10.28 18.93 -11.29
C SER A 264 -11.25 17.76 -11.18
N LYS A 265 -12.53 18.08 -11.01
CA LYS A 265 -13.60 17.08 -11.06
C LYS A 265 -14.18 17.04 -12.45
N TYR A 266 -14.42 15.83 -12.95
CA TYR A 266 -15.07 15.63 -14.24
C TYR A 266 -16.19 14.59 -14.12
N ALA A 267 -17.43 15.07 -14.18
CA ALA A 267 -18.65 14.30 -14.24
C ALA A 267 -19.03 14.02 -15.70
N GLY A 268 -19.19 12.74 -16.04
CA GLY A 268 -19.55 12.31 -17.40
C GLY A 268 -18.71 11.12 -17.85
N ALA A 269 -19.24 9.90 -17.70
CA ALA A 269 -18.50 8.66 -17.92
C ALA A 269 -17.99 8.52 -19.37
N GLN A 270 -18.77 8.97 -20.36
CA GLN A 270 -18.40 8.84 -21.77
C GLN A 270 -17.21 9.73 -22.16
N ASN A 271 -17.29 11.04 -21.89
CA ASN A 271 -16.19 11.96 -22.20
C ASN A 271 -14.95 11.68 -21.33
N PHE A 272 -15.14 11.28 -20.07
CA PHE A 272 -14.05 10.85 -19.21
C PHE A 272 -13.33 9.62 -19.78
N SER A 273 -14.08 8.61 -20.26
CA SER A 273 -13.49 7.41 -20.87
C SER A 273 -12.89 7.67 -22.26
N LYS A 274 -13.39 8.66 -23.01
CA LYS A 274 -12.75 9.10 -24.26
C LYS A 274 -11.35 9.68 -24.01
N LEU A 275 -11.17 10.41 -22.91
CA LEU A 275 -9.88 11.00 -22.53
C LEU A 275 -8.94 9.96 -21.89
N ALA A 276 -9.45 9.21 -20.91
CA ALA A 276 -8.63 8.29 -20.12
C ALA A 276 -8.40 6.92 -20.78
N GLY A 277 -9.28 6.55 -21.71
CA GLY A 277 -9.44 5.17 -22.18
C GLY A 277 -10.32 4.35 -21.22
N THR A 278 -10.25 3.03 -21.37
CA THR A 278 -11.07 2.06 -20.62
C THR A 278 -10.37 1.48 -19.39
N GLN A 279 -9.08 1.76 -19.22
CA GLN A 279 -8.26 1.28 -18.11
C GLN A 279 -7.88 2.43 -17.18
N PHE A 280 -8.08 2.22 -15.88
CA PHE A 280 -7.80 3.19 -14.83
C PHE A 280 -6.89 2.58 -13.77
N PRO A 281 -5.94 3.32 -13.20
CA PRO A 281 -5.61 4.72 -13.48
C PRO A 281 -4.98 4.91 -14.87
N ALA A 282 -5.15 6.09 -15.48
CA ALA A 282 -4.46 6.45 -16.71
C ALA A 282 -3.54 7.66 -16.46
N ILE A 283 -2.24 7.48 -16.67
CA ILE A 283 -1.22 8.51 -16.45
C ILE A 283 -0.59 8.87 -17.79
N PHE A 284 -0.79 10.11 -18.23
CA PHE A 284 -0.27 10.64 -19.49
C PHE A 284 0.80 11.69 -19.25
N TRP A 285 1.86 11.62 -20.06
CA TRP A 285 2.94 12.58 -20.09
C TRP A 285 2.66 13.49 -21.28
N VAL A 286 2.16 14.68 -20.98
CA VAL A 286 1.61 15.60 -21.97
C VAL A 286 2.55 16.78 -22.16
N ASN A 287 2.90 17.10 -23.39
CA ASN A 287 3.64 18.30 -23.76
C ASN A 287 2.84 19.08 -24.80
N ASN A 288 2.34 20.27 -24.45
CA ASN A 288 1.51 21.10 -25.33
C ASN A 288 0.32 20.34 -25.97
N SER A 289 -0.43 19.59 -25.14
CA SER A 289 -1.54 18.69 -25.54
C SER A 289 -1.14 17.43 -26.33
N MET A 290 0.14 17.20 -26.59
CA MET A 290 0.63 15.97 -27.22
C MET A 290 1.00 14.95 -26.15
N VAL A 291 0.46 13.74 -26.22
CA VAL A 291 0.87 12.62 -25.35
C VAL A 291 2.19 12.09 -25.88
N GLU A 292 3.27 12.28 -25.13
CA GLU A 292 4.60 11.75 -25.44
C GLU A 292 4.82 10.35 -24.85
N ASN A 293 4.16 10.05 -23.72
CA ASN A 293 4.21 8.75 -23.05
C ASN A 293 2.92 8.45 -22.26
N LYS A 294 2.64 7.16 -22.04
CA LYS A 294 1.57 6.66 -21.17
C LYS A 294 2.15 5.58 -20.27
N THR A 295 2.00 5.74 -18.97
CA THR A 295 2.59 4.82 -17.98
C THR A 295 1.53 4.27 -17.03
N ASP A 296 1.80 3.10 -16.47
CA ASP A 296 1.05 2.58 -15.32
C ASP A 296 1.68 3.08 -14.00
N TYR A 297 0.90 3.11 -12.92
CA TYR A 297 1.38 3.54 -11.62
C TYR A 297 2.45 2.60 -11.05
N THR A 298 2.41 1.31 -11.40
CA THR A 298 3.39 0.30 -10.97
C THR A 298 4.79 0.63 -11.47
N VAL A 299 4.91 1.04 -12.74
CA VAL A 299 6.18 1.33 -13.40
C VAL A 299 6.62 2.80 -13.33
N LEU A 300 5.73 3.71 -12.94
CA LEU A 300 6.03 5.15 -12.87
C LEU A 300 7.20 5.43 -11.90
N GLN A 301 8.29 6.01 -12.40
CA GLN A 301 9.44 6.43 -11.57
C GLN A 301 9.55 7.95 -11.51
N GLN A 302 9.93 8.48 -10.35
CA GLN A 302 10.05 9.93 -10.15
C GLN A 302 11.21 10.48 -10.97
N GLU A 303 12.32 9.75 -11.01
CA GLU A 303 13.56 10.09 -11.69
C GLU A 303 13.34 10.23 -13.20
N GLU A 304 12.49 9.37 -13.79
CA GLU A 304 12.12 9.44 -15.21
C GLU A 304 11.28 10.69 -15.52
N ILE A 305 10.33 11.05 -14.64
CA ILE A 305 9.55 12.29 -14.77
C ILE A 305 10.50 13.49 -14.73
N GLU A 306 11.41 13.52 -13.75
CA GLU A 306 12.37 14.62 -13.58
C GLU A 306 13.34 14.73 -14.77
N ALA A 307 13.79 13.61 -15.33
CA ALA A 307 14.60 13.59 -16.55
C ALA A 307 13.81 14.10 -17.76
N TRP A 308 12.55 13.68 -17.91
CA TRP A 308 11.68 14.13 -18.99
C TRP A 308 11.37 15.63 -18.93
N LEU A 309 11.27 16.21 -17.73
CA LEU A 309 11.07 17.65 -17.56
C LEU A 309 12.28 18.49 -17.95
N LYS A 310 13.49 17.91 -17.98
CA LYS A 310 14.74 18.60 -18.39
C LYS A 310 14.98 18.57 -19.90
N ASN A 311 14.43 17.58 -20.59
CA ASN A 311 14.44 17.48 -22.05
C ASN A 311 13.34 18.35 -22.68
#